data_AF-A0A446ZLQ5-F1
#
_entry.id   AF-A0A446ZLQ5-F1
#
_cell.length_a   1.000
_cell.length_b   1.000
_cell.length_c   1.000
_cell.angle_alpha   90.00
_cell.angle_beta   90.00
_cell.angle_gamma   90.00
#
_symmetry.space_group_name_H-M   'P 1'
#
loop_
_entity.id
_entity.type
_entity.pdbx_description
1 polymer ?
#
loop_
_entity_poly.entity_id
_entity_poly.type
_entity_poly.pdbx_seq_one_letter_code
_entity_poly.pdbx_strand_id
1 'polypeptide(L)'
;MDIAEIIQIVDDYFRPLIIVLSTAITILLSSKKIGNSVAAYYNSSWNSLSAERIDDIVLINYKDKPVPIFGIYAVFDKQYILEVEKCDPPIIIEPYGSVSIKTKPHSKLYINEDEYKPDYMEATLLLDSVGKMIKCKSYKKNLIGSPDFKQIGKFTNSFNGVVHAGRHPYVLTYFTNGELKTTFINKAGFLEHEWNFPFNGINLQGQELNESLINNFLIEQGYSEVMTNYSISKLINGKYILVLSKPV
;
A
#
# COMPACT_ATOMS: atom_id res chain seq x y z
N MET A 1 66.26 -12.46 -21.57
CA MET A 1 65.80 -11.11 -21.19
C MET A 1 66.56 -10.76 -19.94
N ASP A 2 67.41 -9.75 -20.01
CA ASP A 2 68.23 -9.33 -18.87
C ASP A 2 67.33 -8.67 -17.81
N ILE A 3 67.73 -8.72 -16.54
CA ILE A 3 66.95 -8.13 -15.43
C ILE A 3 66.71 -6.63 -15.69
N ALA A 4 67.68 -5.94 -16.29
CA ALA A 4 67.57 -4.54 -16.67
C ALA A 4 66.48 -4.28 -17.73
N GLU A 5 66.33 -5.16 -18.72
CA GLU A 5 65.31 -5.06 -19.77
C GLU A 5 63.89 -5.28 -19.19
N ILE A 6 63.76 -6.23 -18.24
CA ILE A 6 62.49 -6.47 -17.54
C ILE A 6 62.08 -5.21 -16.74
N ILE A 7 63.02 -4.58 -16.03
CA ILE A 7 62.77 -3.38 -15.23
C ILE A 7 62.37 -2.21 -16.14
N GLN A 8 63.04 -2.02 -17.28
CA GLN A 8 62.68 -0.97 -18.25
C GLN A 8 61.27 -1.18 -18.82
N ILE A 9 60.90 -2.40 -19.23
CA ILE A 9 59.56 -2.68 -19.76
C ILE A 9 58.47 -2.38 -18.71
N VAL A 10 58.72 -2.71 -17.44
CA VAL A 10 57.79 -2.42 -16.34
C VAL A 10 57.66 -0.91 -16.12
N ASP A 11 58.76 -0.17 -16.07
CA ASP A 11 58.70 1.28 -15.83
C ASP A 11 58.14 2.06 -17.04
N ASP A 12 58.43 1.64 -18.27
CA ASP A 12 57.99 2.35 -19.49
C ASP A 12 56.53 2.09 -19.85
N TYR A 13 56.00 0.88 -19.57
CA TYR A 13 54.65 0.50 -20.01
C TYR A 13 53.70 0.20 -18.85
N PHE A 14 54.16 -0.52 -17.83
CA PHE A 14 53.27 -0.98 -16.75
C PHE A 14 52.94 0.14 -15.76
N ARG A 15 53.93 0.98 -15.38
CA ARG A 15 53.72 2.11 -14.48
C ARG A 15 52.76 3.17 -15.05
N PRO A 16 52.89 3.65 -16.31
CA PRO A 16 51.92 4.59 -16.88
C PRO A 16 50.51 3.99 -17.00
N LEU A 17 50.41 2.70 -17.37
CA LEU A 17 49.13 2.00 -17.43
C LEU A 17 48.44 1.97 -16.07
N ILE A 18 49.16 1.66 -14.98
CA ILE A 18 48.63 1.70 -13.62
C ILE A 18 48.13 3.11 -13.26
N ILE A 19 48.89 4.15 -13.62
CA ILE A 19 48.50 5.54 -13.32
C ILE A 19 47.19 5.89 -14.04
N VAL A 20 47.06 5.54 -15.32
CA VAL A 20 45.83 5.78 -16.10
C VAL A 20 44.65 5.03 -15.49
N LEU A 21 44.82 3.75 -15.16
CA LEU A 21 43.76 2.94 -14.54
C LEU A 21 43.36 3.48 -13.17
N SER A 22 44.33 3.84 -12.32
CA SER A 22 44.07 4.39 -11.00
C SER A 22 43.36 5.74 -11.07
N THR A 23 43.74 6.57 -12.04
CA THR A 23 43.08 7.87 -12.28
C THR A 23 41.64 7.67 -12.74
N ALA A 24 41.40 6.75 -13.69
CA ALA A 24 40.06 6.43 -14.15
C ALA A 24 39.16 5.92 -13.01
N ILE A 25 39.67 5.00 -12.17
CA ILE A 25 38.97 4.50 -10.99
C ILE A 25 38.68 5.65 -10.01
N THR A 26 39.65 6.52 -9.76
CA THR A 26 39.48 7.67 -8.85
C THR A 26 38.40 8.63 -9.33
N ILE A 27 38.38 8.94 -10.63
CA ILE A 27 37.35 9.79 -11.24
C ILE A 27 35.97 9.14 -11.09
N LEU A 28 35.87 7.84 -11.40
CA LEU A 28 34.62 7.09 -11.29
C LEU A 28 34.08 7.07 -9.84
N LEU A 29 34.92 6.76 -8.87
CA LEU A 29 34.52 6.74 -7.45
C LEU A 29 34.19 8.15 -6.92
N SER A 30 34.93 9.17 -7.36
CA SER A 30 34.65 10.56 -6.98
C SER A 30 33.28 11.02 -7.50
N SER A 31 32.94 10.67 -8.74
CA SER A 31 31.64 11.02 -9.34
C SER A 31 30.44 10.43 -8.57
N LYS A 32 30.63 9.26 -7.93
CA LYS A 32 29.63 8.60 -7.10
C LYS A 32 29.36 9.32 -5.77
N LYS A 33 30.31 10.13 -5.29
CA LYS A 33 30.21 10.91 -4.03
C LYS A 33 29.78 12.36 -4.24
N ILE A 34 30.13 12.94 -5.39
CA ILE A 34 29.84 14.35 -5.71
C ILE A 34 28.35 14.56 -5.99
N GLY A 35 27.82 15.67 -5.46
CA GLY A 35 26.41 16.05 -5.61
C GLY A 35 25.45 15.23 -4.74
N ASN A 36 24.14 15.48 -4.89
CA ASN A 36 23.09 14.70 -4.23
C ASN A 36 22.16 14.12 -5.32
N SER A 37 21.73 12.88 -5.16
CA SER A 37 20.78 12.27 -6.08
C SER A 37 19.88 11.33 -5.28
N VAL A 38 18.74 11.85 -4.86
CA VAL A 38 17.70 11.09 -4.16
C VAL A 38 16.48 11.00 -5.06
N ALA A 39 15.91 9.81 -5.19
CA ALA A 39 14.59 9.63 -5.78
C ALA A 39 13.55 9.50 -4.67
N ALA A 40 12.33 9.95 -4.96
CA ALA A 40 11.21 9.79 -4.07
C ALA A 40 10.02 9.13 -4.79
N TYR A 41 9.40 8.19 -4.10
CA TYR A 41 8.12 7.60 -4.44
C TYR A 41 7.18 7.88 -3.29
N TYR A 42 5.92 8.17 -3.59
CA TYR A 42 4.91 8.40 -2.56
C TYR A 42 3.55 8.03 -3.11
N ASN A 43 2.62 7.76 -2.20
CA ASN A 43 1.21 7.61 -2.52
C ASN A 43 0.44 8.80 -1.97
N SER A 44 -0.72 9.06 -2.58
CA SER A 44 -1.72 9.90 -1.94
C SER A 44 -2.63 9.01 -1.11
N SER A 45 -2.84 9.37 0.16
CA SER A 45 -3.63 8.61 1.12
C SER A 45 -4.68 9.50 1.74
N TRP A 46 -5.90 8.99 1.86
CA TRP A 46 -7.01 9.65 2.53
C TRP A 46 -7.78 8.62 3.35
N ASN A 47 -8.48 9.07 4.38
CA ASN A 47 -9.42 8.23 5.12
C ASN A 47 -10.63 9.07 5.55
N SER A 48 -11.61 8.46 6.21
CA SER A 48 -12.84 9.15 6.62
C SER A 48 -12.64 10.27 7.65
N LEU A 49 -11.47 10.36 8.30
CA LEU A 49 -11.19 11.28 9.40
C LEU A 49 -10.12 12.33 9.07
N SER A 50 -9.43 12.21 7.94
CA SER A 50 -8.32 13.09 7.56
C SER A 50 -8.40 13.48 6.09
N ALA A 51 -7.90 14.67 5.78
CA ALA A 51 -7.73 15.09 4.41
C ALA A 51 -6.73 14.18 3.68
N GLU A 52 -6.80 14.23 2.35
CA GLU A 52 -5.81 13.61 1.48
C GLU A 52 -4.41 14.15 1.82
N ARG A 53 -3.40 13.28 1.81
CA ARG A 53 -2.01 13.64 2.10
C ARG A 53 -1.05 12.78 1.31
N ILE A 54 0.16 13.30 1.13
CA ILE A 54 1.31 12.50 0.71
C ILE A 54 1.66 11.56 1.84
N ASP A 55 1.64 10.26 1.61
CA ASP A 55 2.01 9.22 2.59
C ASP A 55 2.85 8.13 1.92
N ASP A 56 3.36 7.17 2.71
CA ASP A 56 4.17 6.05 2.20
C ASP A 56 5.35 6.51 1.34
N ILE A 57 6.11 7.48 1.86
CA ILE A 57 7.23 8.06 1.12
C ILE A 57 8.42 7.11 1.17
N VAL A 58 8.84 6.62 0.01
CA VAL A 58 10.07 5.84 -0.16
C VAL A 58 11.13 6.73 -0.78
N LEU A 59 12.22 6.95 -0.05
CA LEU A 59 13.37 7.72 -0.51
C LEU A 59 14.52 6.77 -0.83
N ILE A 60 15.16 6.96 -1.98
CA ILE A 60 16.28 6.13 -2.45
C ILE A 60 17.48 7.02 -2.76
N ASN A 61 18.60 6.77 -2.09
CA ASN A 61 19.85 7.47 -2.34
C ASN A 61 20.65 6.76 -3.42
N TYR A 62 21.09 7.47 -4.45
CA TYR A 62 21.95 6.92 -5.52
C TYR A 62 23.41 7.35 -5.41
N LYS A 63 23.81 7.90 -4.26
CA LYS A 63 25.16 8.41 -4.01
C LYS A 63 25.87 7.60 -2.93
N ASP A 64 27.18 7.53 -3.06
CA ASP A 64 28.09 6.84 -2.13
C ASP A 64 28.42 7.71 -0.90
N LYS A 65 27.39 8.30 -0.30
CA LYS A 65 27.47 9.08 0.94
C LYS A 65 26.11 9.12 1.62
N PRO A 66 26.06 9.18 2.96
CA PRO A 66 24.80 9.28 3.67
C PRO A 66 24.11 10.62 3.39
N VAL A 67 22.77 10.63 3.46
CA VAL A 67 21.95 11.83 3.33
C VAL A 67 21.09 11.98 4.59
N PRO A 68 21.45 12.87 5.52
CA PRO A 68 20.58 13.21 6.64
C PRO A 68 19.41 14.08 6.17
N ILE A 69 18.22 13.83 6.72
CA ILE A 69 16.97 14.49 6.38
C ILE A 69 16.36 15.05 7.65
N PHE A 70 16.18 16.37 7.69
CA PHE A 70 15.57 17.12 8.79
C PHE A 70 14.07 17.36 8.57
N GLY A 71 13.63 17.34 7.31
CA GLY A 71 12.23 17.48 6.95
C GLY A 71 11.99 17.20 5.48
N ILE A 72 10.73 16.89 5.16
CA ILE A 72 10.24 16.63 3.82
C ILE A 72 9.20 17.68 3.48
N TYR A 73 9.35 18.29 2.32
CA TYR A 73 8.48 19.33 1.83
C TYR A 73 7.95 18.96 0.45
N ALA A 74 6.71 19.32 0.17
CA ALA A 74 6.10 19.20 -1.14
C ALA A 74 5.92 20.58 -1.76
N VAL A 75 6.31 20.72 -3.03
CA VAL A 75 6.08 21.92 -3.82
C VAL A 75 4.98 21.64 -4.84
N PHE A 76 3.95 22.48 -4.82
CA PHE A 76 2.82 22.47 -5.75
C PHE A 76 2.84 23.75 -6.60
N ASP A 77 2.44 23.64 -7.86
CA ASP A 77 2.36 24.77 -8.81
C ASP A 77 3.63 25.63 -8.88
N LYS A 78 4.79 25.04 -8.57
CA LYS A 78 6.12 25.69 -8.47
C LYS A 78 6.22 26.83 -7.43
N GLN A 79 5.18 27.09 -6.63
CA GLN A 79 5.13 28.25 -5.73
C GLN A 79 4.64 27.93 -4.31
N TYR A 80 3.78 26.93 -4.16
CA TYR A 80 3.23 26.58 -2.85
C TYR A 80 4.05 25.48 -2.20
N ILE A 81 4.38 25.66 -0.92
CA ILE A 81 5.19 24.71 -0.16
C ILE A 81 4.35 24.18 1.00
N LEU A 82 4.35 22.86 1.17
CA LEU A 82 3.77 22.15 2.31
C LEU A 82 4.87 21.40 3.05
N GLU A 83 4.98 21.59 4.36
CA GLU A 83 5.74 20.68 5.22
C GLU A 83 4.95 19.36 5.31
N VAL A 84 5.52 18.30 4.76
CA VAL A 84 4.89 16.97 4.70
C VAL A 84 5.20 16.19 5.98
N GLU A 85 6.46 16.22 6.41
CA GLU A 85 6.88 15.61 7.66
C GLU A 85 8.16 16.29 8.17
N LYS A 86 8.18 16.63 9.45
CA LYS A 86 9.38 17.07 10.15
C LYS A 86 10.08 15.87 10.80
N CYS A 87 11.35 15.66 10.49
CA CYS A 87 12.14 14.53 11.00
C CYS A 87 12.92 14.96 12.24
N ASP A 88 12.38 14.65 13.42
CA ASP A 88 13.02 14.87 14.71
C ASP A 88 12.92 13.60 15.56
N PRO A 89 14.00 12.78 15.67
CA PRO A 89 15.36 13.05 15.17
C PRO A 89 15.49 12.94 13.63
N PRO A 90 16.59 13.46 13.04
CA PRO A 90 16.82 13.39 11.60
C PRO A 90 16.93 11.95 11.10
N ILE A 91 16.38 11.68 9.92
CA ILE A 91 16.48 10.37 9.26
C ILE A 91 17.72 10.34 8.38
N ILE A 92 18.55 9.30 8.51
CA ILE A 92 19.75 9.14 7.69
C ILE A 92 19.49 8.07 6.63
N ILE A 93 19.55 8.45 5.35
CA ILE A 93 19.59 7.47 4.26
C ILE A 93 21.04 7.05 4.04
N GLU A 94 21.31 5.75 4.19
CA GLU A 94 22.63 5.19 3.94
C GLU A 94 23.08 5.34 2.47
N PRO A 95 24.38 5.25 2.18
CA PRO A 95 24.89 5.16 0.80
C PRO A 95 24.19 4.04 0.03
N TYR A 96 23.62 4.34 -1.14
CA TYR A 96 22.82 3.41 -1.94
C TYR A 96 21.60 2.78 -1.22
N GLY A 97 21.25 3.31 -0.06
CA GLY A 97 20.15 2.82 0.76
C GLY A 97 18.79 3.41 0.40
N SER A 98 17.77 2.88 1.05
CA SER A 98 16.41 3.39 0.98
C SER A 98 15.75 3.43 2.34
N VAL A 99 14.88 4.40 2.55
CA VAL A 99 14.06 4.52 3.77
C VAL A 99 12.60 4.71 3.40
N SER A 100 11.70 4.17 4.21
CA SER A 100 10.25 4.38 4.09
C SER A 100 9.76 5.22 5.26
N ILE A 101 8.93 6.22 4.96
CA ILE A 101 8.49 7.24 5.90
C ILE A 101 6.97 7.34 5.82
N LYS A 102 6.33 7.17 6.97
CA LYS A 102 4.91 7.46 7.17
C LYS A 102 4.75 8.90 7.63
N THR A 103 3.69 9.54 7.17
CA THR A 103 3.43 10.95 7.42
C THR A 103 2.25 11.13 8.38
N LYS A 104 2.28 12.21 9.15
CA LYS A 104 1.19 12.55 10.07
C LYS A 104 -0.05 13.04 9.30
N PRO A 105 -1.28 12.64 9.72
CA PRO A 105 -2.50 13.15 9.12
C PRO A 105 -2.74 14.63 9.47
N HIS A 106 -3.48 15.31 8.59
CA HIS A 106 -3.99 16.66 8.83
C HIS A 106 -5.47 16.72 8.45
N SER A 107 -6.19 17.72 8.99
CA SER A 107 -7.63 17.85 8.74
C SER A 107 -7.94 18.63 7.48
N LYS A 108 -7.22 19.74 7.24
CA LYS A 108 -7.41 20.67 6.11
C LYS A 108 -6.12 21.42 5.84
N LEU A 109 -5.97 21.96 4.62
CA LEU A 109 -4.90 22.86 4.23
C LEU A 109 -5.48 24.21 3.86
N TYR A 110 -4.70 25.27 4.07
CA TYR A 110 -5.11 26.64 3.79
C TYR A 110 -3.97 27.41 3.11
N ILE A 111 -4.33 28.30 2.19
CA ILE A 111 -3.47 29.38 1.73
C ILE A 111 -4.12 30.67 2.21
N ASN A 112 -3.47 31.36 3.14
CA ASN A 112 -4.08 32.46 3.89
C ASN A 112 -5.35 31.95 4.61
N GLU A 113 -6.54 32.42 4.20
CA GLU A 113 -7.82 32.06 4.80
C GLU A 113 -8.65 31.08 3.95
N ASP A 114 -8.22 30.80 2.72
CA ASP A 114 -8.94 29.95 1.78
C ASP A 114 -8.49 28.49 1.91
N GLU A 115 -9.46 27.56 1.96
CA GLU A 115 -9.18 26.13 1.97
C GLU A 115 -8.49 25.73 0.65
N TYR A 116 -7.30 25.15 0.75
CA TYR A 116 -6.49 24.76 -0.39
C TYR A 116 -6.54 23.23 -0.58
N LYS A 117 -6.75 22.80 -1.82
CA LYS A 117 -6.80 21.40 -2.21
C LYS A 117 -5.75 21.16 -3.31
N PRO A 118 -4.52 20.76 -2.95
CA PRO A 118 -3.46 20.56 -3.94
C PRO A 118 -3.72 19.33 -4.80
N ASP A 119 -3.20 19.34 -6.02
CA ASP A 119 -3.04 18.12 -6.81
C ASP A 119 -1.78 17.37 -6.35
N TYR A 120 -1.99 16.34 -5.52
CA TYR A 120 -0.90 15.51 -5.01
C TYR A 120 -0.18 14.72 -6.10
N MET A 121 -0.71 14.59 -7.31
CA MET A 121 -0.01 13.89 -8.39
C MET A 121 1.17 14.68 -8.96
N GLU A 122 1.05 16.00 -8.95
CA GLU A 122 2.05 16.96 -9.46
C GLU A 122 3.07 17.41 -8.39
N ALA A 123 2.98 16.88 -7.18
CA ALA A 123 3.85 17.28 -6.07
C ALA A 123 5.31 16.94 -6.36
N THR A 124 6.18 17.95 -6.24
CA THR A 124 7.63 17.78 -6.25
C THR A 124 8.15 17.75 -4.82
N LEU A 125 8.76 16.64 -4.41
CA LEU A 125 9.36 16.55 -3.07
C LEU A 125 10.73 17.21 -3.00
N LEU A 126 10.94 17.99 -1.94
CA LEU A 126 12.22 18.55 -1.52
C LEU A 126 12.57 18.00 -0.13
N LEU A 127 13.84 17.66 0.06
CA LEU A 127 14.35 17.21 1.35
C LEU A 127 15.23 18.31 1.94
N ASP A 128 14.95 18.68 3.19
CA ASP A 128 15.86 19.51 3.96
C ASP A 128 17.00 18.64 4.49
N SER A 129 18.23 19.03 4.14
CA SER A 129 19.46 18.30 4.41
C SER A 129 20.59 19.29 4.67
N VAL A 130 21.77 18.79 5.05
CA VAL A 130 22.89 19.62 5.52
C VAL A 130 23.25 20.69 4.47
N GLY A 131 22.96 21.94 4.84
CA GLY A 131 23.32 23.15 4.09
C GLY A 131 22.54 23.41 2.81
N LYS A 132 21.59 22.53 2.40
CA LYS A 132 20.76 22.76 1.20
C LYS A 132 19.55 21.85 1.10
N MET A 133 18.55 22.36 0.40
CA MET A 133 17.42 21.57 -0.09
C MET A 133 17.85 20.63 -1.23
N ILE A 134 17.41 19.37 -1.16
CA ILE A 134 17.61 18.36 -2.19
C ILE A 134 16.30 18.17 -2.94
N LYS A 135 16.25 18.55 -4.22
CA LYS A 135 15.12 18.23 -5.08
C LYS A 135 15.15 16.75 -5.45
N CYS A 136 14.11 16.01 -5.08
CA CYS A 136 13.99 14.60 -5.41
C CYS A 136 13.70 14.41 -6.90
N LYS A 137 14.29 13.36 -7.47
CA LYS A 137 13.86 12.84 -8.78
C LYS A 137 12.54 12.10 -8.59
N SER A 138 11.52 12.48 -9.34
CA SER A 138 10.27 11.72 -9.42
C SER A 138 10.43 10.65 -10.50
N TYR A 139 10.28 9.39 -10.11
CA TYR A 139 10.23 8.26 -11.04
C TYR A 139 8.89 7.55 -10.93
N LYS A 140 7.78 8.28 -11.05
CA LYS A 140 6.48 7.65 -11.24
C LYS A 140 6.45 6.98 -12.62
N LYS A 141 6.89 5.71 -12.71
CA LYS A 141 6.57 4.85 -13.85
C LYS A 141 5.12 4.40 -13.68
N ASN A 142 4.18 5.25 -14.10
CA ASN A 142 2.78 4.89 -14.04
C ASN A 142 2.39 4.14 -15.32
N LEU A 143 2.11 2.84 -15.21
CA LEU A 143 1.50 2.08 -16.30
C LEU A 143 0.01 2.42 -16.46
N ILE A 144 -0.61 2.97 -15.42
CA ILE A 144 -1.99 3.42 -15.45
C ILE A 144 -2.08 4.66 -16.34
N GLY A 145 -2.91 4.59 -17.38
CA GLY A 145 -3.04 5.64 -18.39
C GLY A 145 -2.02 5.55 -19.53
N SER A 146 -1.12 4.56 -19.51
CA SER A 146 -0.25 4.29 -20.67
C SER A 146 -1.08 3.83 -21.88
N PRO A 147 -0.82 4.32 -23.10
CA PRO A 147 -1.52 3.87 -24.30
C PRO A 147 -1.29 2.39 -24.61
N ASP A 148 -0.19 1.82 -24.10
CA ASP A 148 0.19 0.42 -24.36
C ASP A 148 -0.63 -0.59 -23.53
N PHE A 149 -1.31 -0.13 -22.47
CA PHE A 149 -1.99 -1.02 -21.53
C PHE A 149 -3.42 -0.56 -21.23
N LYS A 150 -4.37 -1.49 -21.31
CA LYS A 150 -5.73 -1.26 -20.80
C LYS A 150 -5.77 -1.52 -19.30
N GLN A 151 -6.22 -0.53 -18.53
CA GLN A 151 -6.37 -0.68 -17.09
C GLN A 151 -7.53 -1.63 -16.76
N ILE A 152 -7.28 -2.61 -15.89
CA ILE A 152 -8.33 -3.45 -15.30
C ILE A 152 -8.78 -2.79 -14.00
N GLY A 153 -10.04 -2.36 -13.95
CA GLY A 153 -10.66 -1.88 -12.72
C GLY A 153 -10.92 -3.04 -11.75
N LYS A 154 -10.59 -2.85 -10.48
CA LYS A 154 -10.95 -3.78 -9.40
C LYS A 154 -12.03 -3.16 -8.54
N PHE A 155 -13.12 -3.90 -8.33
CA PHE A 155 -14.12 -3.58 -7.33
C PHE A 155 -14.02 -4.60 -6.19
N THR A 156 -14.06 -4.12 -4.94
CA THR A 156 -14.04 -4.98 -3.75
C THR A 156 -15.32 -4.76 -2.99
N ASN A 157 -16.06 -5.83 -2.73
CA ASN A 157 -17.27 -5.80 -1.92
C ASN A 157 -17.08 -6.68 -0.70
N SER A 158 -17.62 -6.24 0.44
CA SER A 158 -17.46 -6.95 1.70
C SER A 158 -18.73 -6.91 2.52
N PHE A 159 -18.97 -7.97 3.29
CA PHE A 159 -20.02 -8.05 4.30
C PHE A 159 -19.39 -8.46 5.63
N ASN A 160 -19.63 -7.70 6.70
CA ASN A 160 -18.97 -7.87 8.00
C ASN A 160 -17.43 -8.04 7.92
N GLY A 161 -16.78 -7.28 7.04
CA GLY A 161 -15.32 -7.35 6.84
C GLY A 161 -14.84 -8.51 5.95
N VAL A 162 -15.73 -9.41 5.52
CA VAL A 162 -15.40 -10.55 4.66
C VAL A 162 -15.63 -10.17 3.20
N VAL A 163 -14.57 -10.27 2.38
CA VAL A 163 -14.65 -10.02 0.93
C VAL A 163 -15.36 -11.17 0.24
N HIS A 164 -16.34 -10.87 -0.62
CA HIS A 164 -17.12 -11.88 -1.33
C HIS A 164 -17.27 -11.56 -2.82
N ALA A 165 -17.37 -12.60 -3.65
CA ALA A 165 -17.53 -12.49 -5.10
C ALA A 165 -19.00 -12.43 -5.57
N GLY A 166 -19.96 -12.31 -4.64
CA GLY A 166 -21.40 -12.29 -4.94
C GLY A 166 -21.99 -13.63 -5.41
N ARG A 167 -21.30 -14.76 -5.14
CA ARG A 167 -21.77 -16.11 -5.52
C ARG A 167 -22.64 -16.78 -4.46
N HIS A 168 -22.66 -16.22 -3.25
CA HIS A 168 -23.42 -16.71 -2.10
C HIS A 168 -24.71 -15.90 -1.98
N PRO A 169 -25.87 -16.44 -2.42
CA PRO A 169 -27.14 -15.69 -2.43
C PRO A 169 -27.62 -15.29 -1.04
N TYR A 170 -27.19 -15.97 0.02
CA TYR A 170 -27.55 -15.62 1.39
C TYR A 170 -26.33 -15.57 2.30
N VAL A 171 -26.44 -14.77 3.36
CA VAL A 171 -25.54 -14.72 4.50
C VAL A 171 -26.35 -14.92 5.76
N LEU A 172 -25.87 -15.78 6.64
CA LEU A 172 -26.38 -15.96 7.98
C LEU A 172 -25.39 -15.32 8.96
N THR A 173 -25.89 -14.40 9.78
CA THR A 173 -25.14 -13.85 10.91
C THR A 173 -25.79 -14.36 12.18
N TYR A 174 -24.98 -14.78 13.14
CA TYR A 174 -25.50 -15.38 14.37
C TYR A 174 -24.53 -15.16 15.52
N PHE A 175 -25.06 -15.09 16.74
CA PHE A 175 -24.23 -15.05 17.94
C PHE A 175 -24.12 -16.44 18.56
N THR A 176 -22.90 -16.86 18.86
CA THR A 176 -22.60 -18.04 19.65
C THR A 176 -21.43 -17.74 20.58
N ASN A 177 -21.52 -18.16 21.84
CA ASN A 177 -20.50 -17.89 22.87
C ASN A 177 -20.09 -16.41 23.01
N GLY A 178 -21.04 -15.48 22.80
CA GLY A 178 -20.80 -14.03 22.90
C GLY A 178 -20.11 -13.40 21.68
N GLU A 179 -19.80 -14.18 20.64
CA GLU A 179 -19.16 -13.69 19.41
C GLU A 179 -20.16 -13.68 18.25
N LEU A 180 -20.15 -12.59 17.47
CA LEU A 180 -20.84 -12.50 16.20
C LEU A 180 -20.07 -13.33 15.15
N LYS A 181 -20.76 -14.27 14.52
CA LYS A 181 -20.25 -15.08 13.41
C LYS A 181 -20.97 -14.73 12.12
N THR A 182 -20.27 -14.81 11.00
CA THR A 182 -20.80 -14.58 9.66
C THR A 182 -20.52 -15.79 8.78
N THR A 183 -21.56 -16.46 8.31
CA THR A 183 -21.45 -17.58 7.36
C THR A 183 -22.18 -17.29 6.06
N PHE A 184 -21.58 -17.69 4.95
CA PHE A 184 -22.11 -17.49 3.61
C PHE A 184 -22.73 -18.79 3.11
N ILE A 185 -23.90 -18.69 2.49
CA ILE A 185 -24.65 -19.85 2.01
C ILE A 185 -24.63 -19.83 0.49
N ASN A 186 -24.04 -20.86 -0.12
CA ASN A 186 -23.97 -20.99 -1.56
C ASN A 186 -25.31 -21.50 -2.15
N LYS A 187 -25.47 -21.44 -3.47
CA LYS A 187 -26.72 -21.87 -4.15
C LYS A 187 -27.10 -23.33 -3.92
N ALA A 188 -26.13 -24.18 -3.59
CA ALA A 188 -26.35 -25.60 -3.29
C ALA A 188 -26.73 -25.85 -1.81
N GLY A 189 -26.86 -24.79 -1.00
CA GLY A 189 -27.27 -24.88 0.40
C GLY A 189 -26.14 -25.18 1.37
N PHE A 190 -24.87 -25.08 0.95
CA PHE A 190 -23.74 -25.26 1.87
C PHE A 190 -23.40 -23.97 2.59
N LEU A 191 -23.17 -24.08 3.90
CA LEU A 191 -22.69 -23.02 4.78
C LEU A 191 -21.16 -23.04 4.82
N GLU A 192 -20.56 -21.90 4.52
CA GLU A 192 -19.12 -21.69 4.40
C GLU A 192 -18.70 -20.47 5.21
N HIS A 193 -17.46 -20.45 5.71
CA HIS A 193 -16.91 -19.38 6.56
C HIS A 193 -17.56 -19.30 7.95
N GLU A 194 -16.74 -19.29 9.01
CA GLU A 194 -17.13 -19.22 10.42
C GLU A 194 -18.32 -20.13 10.81
N TRP A 195 -18.41 -21.33 10.23
CA TRP A 195 -19.43 -22.33 10.56
C TRP A 195 -18.82 -23.44 11.41
N ASN A 196 -19.24 -23.50 12.68
CA ASN A 196 -18.66 -24.44 13.65
C ASN A 196 -19.62 -25.59 14.05
N PHE A 197 -20.72 -25.77 13.30
CA PHE A 197 -21.68 -26.84 13.58
C PHE A 197 -21.42 -28.08 12.68
N PRO A 198 -21.75 -29.30 13.16
CA PRO A 198 -21.44 -30.54 12.44
C PRO A 198 -22.08 -30.67 11.06
N PHE A 199 -23.34 -30.22 10.90
CA PHE A 199 -24.04 -30.23 9.63
C PHE A 199 -23.98 -28.86 8.98
N ASN A 200 -23.47 -28.80 7.75
CA ASN A 200 -23.26 -27.56 6.99
C ASN A 200 -23.95 -27.56 5.62
N GLY A 201 -24.90 -28.47 5.39
CA GLY A 201 -25.63 -28.58 4.13
C GLY A 201 -27.14 -28.59 4.35
N ILE A 202 -27.84 -27.68 3.67
CA ILE A 202 -29.30 -27.60 3.64
C ILE A 202 -29.81 -28.53 2.54
N ASN A 203 -30.69 -29.48 2.89
CA ASN A 203 -31.32 -30.33 1.90
C ASN A 203 -32.39 -29.54 1.12
N LEU A 204 -32.10 -29.23 -0.14
CA LEU A 204 -32.98 -28.43 -0.98
C LEU A 204 -34.16 -29.22 -1.58
N GLN A 205 -34.10 -30.55 -1.62
CA GLN A 205 -35.14 -31.41 -2.22
C GLN A 205 -35.63 -30.94 -3.62
N GLY A 206 -34.72 -30.38 -4.43
CA GLY A 206 -35.03 -29.83 -5.76
C GLY A 206 -35.65 -28.43 -5.78
N GLN A 207 -35.81 -27.77 -4.63
CA GLN A 207 -36.26 -26.38 -4.52
C GLN A 207 -35.09 -25.41 -4.61
N GLU A 208 -35.37 -24.16 -5.00
CA GLU A 208 -34.37 -23.09 -4.90
C GLU A 208 -34.18 -22.65 -3.45
N LEU A 209 -32.93 -22.45 -3.06
CA LEU A 209 -32.57 -21.94 -1.73
C LEU A 209 -33.29 -20.61 -1.45
N ASN A 210 -33.97 -20.57 -0.31
CA ASN A 210 -34.67 -19.40 0.19
C ASN A 210 -34.53 -19.25 1.71
N GLU A 211 -34.87 -18.08 2.23
CA GLU A 211 -34.78 -17.74 3.66
C GLU A 211 -35.58 -18.69 4.55
N SER A 212 -36.72 -19.19 4.08
CA SER A 212 -37.55 -20.15 4.83
C SER A 212 -36.86 -21.51 4.95
N LEU A 213 -36.24 -22.01 3.87
CA LEU A 213 -35.47 -23.27 3.90
C LEU A 213 -34.26 -23.18 4.83
N ILE A 214 -33.56 -22.05 4.81
CA ILE A 214 -32.44 -21.79 5.73
C ILE A 214 -32.95 -21.79 7.17
N ASN A 215 -34.03 -21.06 7.45
CA ASN A 215 -34.61 -20.98 8.78
C ASN A 215 -35.10 -22.35 9.29
N ASN A 216 -35.75 -23.13 8.43
CA ASN A 216 -36.22 -24.48 8.77
C ASN A 216 -35.04 -25.41 9.07
N PHE A 217 -33.97 -25.37 8.28
CA PHE A 217 -32.75 -26.13 8.57
C PHE A 217 -32.16 -25.76 9.94
N LEU A 218 -32.09 -24.47 10.29
CA LEU A 218 -31.60 -24.04 11.60
C LEU A 218 -32.49 -24.54 12.75
N ILE A 219 -33.80 -24.62 12.55
CA ILE A 219 -34.75 -25.13 13.54
C ILE A 219 -34.64 -26.65 13.66
N GLU A 220 -34.70 -27.38 12.54
CA GLU A 220 -34.67 -28.84 12.49
C GLU A 220 -33.38 -29.44 13.06
N GLN A 221 -32.25 -28.75 12.89
CA GLN A 221 -30.95 -29.17 13.43
C GLN A 221 -30.71 -28.68 14.88
N GLY A 222 -31.66 -27.96 15.50
CA GLY A 222 -31.54 -27.41 16.85
C GLY A 222 -30.59 -26.20 16.96
N TYR A 223 -30.03 -25.72 15.86
CA TYR A 223 -29.10 -24.58 15.86
C TYR A 223 -29.76 -23.27 16.28
N SER A 224 -31.06 -23.11 15.98
CA SER A 224 -31.84 -21.93 16.36
C SER A 224 -32.01 -21.74 17.86
N GLU A 225 -31.72 -22.77 18.67
CA GLU A 225 -31.74 -22.75 20.14
C GLU A 225 -30.36 -22.47 20.74
N VAL A 226 -29.30 -22.88 20.04
CA VAL A 226 -27.90 -22.64 20.46
C VAL A 226 -27.48 -21.21 20.15
N MET A 227 -27.97 -20.65 19.06
CA MET A 227 -27.70 -19.27 18.66
C MET A 227 -28.53 -18.30 19.52
N THR A 228 -27.88 -17.35 20.18
CA THR A 228 -28.60 -16.34 21.00
C THR A 228 -29.54 -15.50 20.14
N ASN A 229 -29.09 -15.13 18.95
CA ASN A 229 -29.90 -14.52 17.90
C ASN A 229 -29.27 -14.84 16.55
N TYR A 230 -30.05 -14.71 15.49
CA TYR A 230 -29.52 -14.80 14.13
C TYR A 230 -30.34 -13.98 13.14
N SER A 231 -29.70 -13.66 12.02
CA SER A 231 -30.32 -12.97 10.91
C SER A 231 -29.83 -13.51 9.57
N ILE A 232 -30.76 -13.59 8.62
CA ILE A 232 -30.54 -14.05 7.26
C ILE A 232 -30.65 -12.83 6.35
N SER A 233 -29.62 -12.59 5.55
CA SER A 233 -29.58 -11.53 4.55
C SER A 233 -29.44 -12.12 3.16
N LYS A 234 -30.15 -11.56 2.17
CA LYS A 234 -30.15 -11.99 0.77
C LYS A 234 -29.38 -11.00 -0.10
N LEU A 235 -28.57 -11.52 -1.01
CA LEU A 235 -27.82 -10.70 -1.97
C LEU A 235 -28.77 -10.16 -3.05
N ILE A 236 -28.96 -8.84 -3.07
CA ILE A 236 -29.78 -8.11 -4.05
C ILE A 236 -28.96 -6.95 -4.58
N ASN A 237 -28.76 -6.88 -5.90
CA ASN A 237 -27.98 -5.81 -6.56
C ASN A 237 -26.59 -5.57 -5.93
N GLY A 238 -25.91 -6.66 -5.56
CA GLY A 238 -24.58 -6.59 -4.96
C GLY A 238 -24.57 -6.20 -3.47
N LYS A 239 -25.72 -6.03 -2.80
CA LYS A 239 -25.77 -5.76 -1.36
C LYS A 239 -26.58 -6.84 -0.65
N TYR A 240 -26.13 -7.24 0.53
CA TYR A 240 -26.92 -8.13 1.38
C TYR A 240 -27.98 -7.31 2.11
N ILE A 241 -29.24 -7.69 1.91
CA ILE A 241 -30.41 -7.05 2.51
C ILE A 241 -31.01 -8.03 3.51
N LEU A 242 -31.26 -7.58 4.73
CA LEU A 242 -31.92 -8.38 5.76
C LEU A 242 -33.29 -8.86 5.27
N VAL A 243 -33.52 -10.18 5.28
CA VAL A 243 -34.79 -10.80 4.87
C VAL A 243 -35.48 -11.55 6.01
N LEU A 244 -34.71 -12.00 7.01
CA LEU A 244 -35.26 -12.61 8.20
C LEU A 244 -34.38 -12.26 9.40
N SER A 245 -35.00 -11.90 10.50
CA SER A 245 -34.32 -11.74 11.79
C SER A 245 -35.12 -12.47 12.85
N LYS A 246 -34.44 -13.27 13.66
CA LYS A 246 -35.02 -13.82 14.88
C LYS A 246 -34.39 -13.08 16.07
N PRO A 247 -35.07 -12.04 16.61
CA PRO A 247 -34.68 -11.46 17.87
C PRO A 247 -34.92 -12.46 19.01
N VAL A 248 -34.23 -12.24 20.14
CA VAL A 248 -34.48 -12.94 21.41
C VAL A 248 -35.93 -12.73 21.84
#